data_AF-A0A1E4K0I0-F1
#
_entry.id   AF-A0A1E4K0I0-F1
#
_cell.length_a   1.000
_cell.length_b   1.000
_cell.length_c   1.000
_cell.angle_alpha   90.00
_cell.angle_beta   90.00
_cell.angle_gamma   90.00
#
_symmetry.space_group_name_H-M   'P 1'
#
loop_
_entity.id
_entity.type
_entity.pdbx_description
1 polymer ?
#
loop_
_entity_poly.entity_id
_entity_poly.type
_entity_poly.pdbx_seq_one_letter_code
_entity_poly.pdbx_strand_id
1 'polypeptide(L)'
;MANHTIDLNVLAQQSGLNTRQVAMLFGASAAYPEFKASYVQVKRQFTETIGEQRYEALLAIYKAQQEGRPVAAALLRQAESGS
;
A
#
# COMPACT_ATOMS: atom_id res chain seq x y z
N MET A 1 20.88 7.99 3.76
CA MET A 1 19.80 7.82 2.77
C MET A 1 18.75 6.96 3.43
N ALA A 2 17.62 7.51 3.84
CA ALA A 2 16.55 6.72 4.44
C ALA A 2 16.07 5.73 3.38
N ASN A 3 16.29 4.44 3.63
CA ASN A 3 15.77 3.40 2.77
C ASN A 3 14.26 3.38 3.01
N HIS A 4 13.49 4.11 2.20
CA HIS A 4 12.03 4.21 2.32
C HIS A 4 11.36 2.91 1.82
N THR A 5 11.78 1.77 2.37
CA THR A 5 11.17 0.47 2.08
C THR A 5 9.75 0.47 2.65
N ILE A 6 8.77 0.10 1.82
CA ILE A 6 7.39 0.00 2.27
C ILE A 6 7.26 -1.23 3.16
N ASP A 7 6.97 -1.02 4.44
CA ASP A 7 6.66 -2.10 5.39
C ASP A 7 5.15 -2.30 5.50
N LEU A 8 4.68 -3.47 5.03
CA LEU A 8 3.26 -3.83 5.06
C LEU A 8 2.73 -4.00 6.50
N ASN A 9 3.57 -4.33 7.48
CA ASN A 9 3.16 -4.45 8.88
C ASN A 9 2.83 -3.08 9.48
N VAL A 10 3.61 -2.06 9.15
CA VAL A 10 3.34 -0.68 9.58
C VAL A 10 2.04 -0.18 8.97
N LEU A 11 1.82 -0.43 7.69
CA LEU A 11 0.57 -0.07 7.01
C LEU A 11 -0.64 -0.82 7.57
N ALA A 12 -0.47 -2.09 7.94
CA ALA A 12 -1.50 -2.88 8.61
C ALA A 12 -1.89 -2.25 9.96
N GLN A 13 -0.91 -1.87 10.78
CA GLN A 13 -1.15 -1.19 12.05
C GLN A 13 -1.85 0.16 11.88
N GLN A 14 -1.44 0.96 10.89
CA GLN A 14 -2.03 2.26 10.62
C GLN A 14 -3.48 2.18 10.11
N SER A 15 -3.82 1.14 9.36
CA SER A 15 -5.14 0.97 8.76
C SER A 15 -6.11 0.10 9.58
N GLY A 16 -5.63 -0.51 10.67
CA GLY A 16 -6.41 -1.50 11.44
C GLY A 16 -6.70 -2.79 10.68
N LEU A 17 -5.99 -3.04 9.57
CA LEU A 17 -6.08 -4.27 8.78
C LEU A 17 -4.98 -5.23 9.19
N ASN A 18 -5.11 -6.50 8.78
CA ASN A 18 -4.00 -7.44 8.92
C ASN A 18 -3.03 -7.37 7.73
N THR A 19 -1.79 -7.84 7.91
CA THR A 19 -0.74 -7.80 6.88
C THR A 19 -1.14 -8.53 5.59
N ARG A 20 -1.96 -9.59 5.66
CA ARG A 20 -2.42 -10.32 4.47
C ARG A 20 -3.39 -9.49 3.64
N GLN A 21 -4.33 -8.81 4.30
CA GLN A 21 -5.28 -7.88 3.68
C GLN A 21 -4.53 -6.72 3.02
N VAL A 22 -3.53 -6.16 3.68
CA VAL A 22 -2.66 -5.13 3.08
C VAL A 22 -1.89 -5.73 1.89
N ALA A 23 -1.19 -6.85 2.04
CA ALA A 23 -0.45 -7.48 0.95
C ALA A 23 -1.30 -7.73 -0.31
N MET A 24 -2.57 -8.11 -0.12
CA MET A 24 -3.52 -8.25 -1.22
C MET A 24 -3.69 -6.94 -2.02
N LEU A 25 -3.83 -5.80 -1.34
CA LEU A 25 -3.99 -4.49 -1.99
C LEU A 25 -2.77 -4.10 -2.83
N PHE A 26 -1.58 -4.52 -2.40
CA PHE A 26 -0.31 -4.20 -3.05
C PHE A 26 0.09 -5.18 -4.17
N GLY A 27 -0.88 -5.90 -4.74
CA GLY A 27 -0.66 -6.72 -5.93
C GLY A 27 -0.38 -8.19 -5.66
N ALA A 28 -0.51 -8.66 -4.41
CA ALA A 28 -0.56 -10.10 -4.14
C ALA A 28 -1.90 -10.75 -4.58
N SER A 29 -2.76 -10.03 -5.33
CA SER A 29 -4.07 -10.53 -5.79
C SER A 29 -4.01 -11.86 -6.56
N ALA A 30 -2.91 -12.16 -7.26
CA ALA A 30 -2.74 -13.45 -7.93
C ALA A 30 -2.53 -14.62 -6.95
N ALA A 31 -2.00 -14.35 -5.75
CA ALA A 31 -1.77 -15.34 -4.71
C ALA A 31 -3.02 -15.62 -3.85
N TYR A 32 -4.08 -14.81 -4.00
CA TYR A 32 -5.23 -14.76 -3.08
C TYR A 32 -6.58 -14.69 -3.83
N PRO A 33 -6.92 -15.70 -4.66
CA PRO A 33 -8.17 -15.72 -5.43
C PRO A 33 -9.44 -15.67 -4.56
N GLU A 34 -9.39 -16.22 -3.35
CA GLU A 34 -10.48 -16.21 -2.36
C GLU A 34 -10.80 -14.80 -1.84
N PHE A 35 -9.87 -13.85 -1.99
CA PHE A 35 -10.04 -12.50 -1.49
C PHE A 35 -10.56 -11.49 -2.52
N LYS A 36 -10.83 -11.90 -3.78
CA LYS A 36 -11.45 -11.00 -4.78
C LYS A 36 -12.77 -10.41 -4.30
N ALA A 37 -13.58 -11.19 -3.58
CA ALA A 37 -14.85 -10.75 -3.02
C ALA A 37 -14.67 -9.67 -1.93
N SER A 38 -13.62 -9.79 -1.11
CA SER A 38 -13.32 -8.87 0.00
C SER A 38 -12.47 -7.68 -0.43
N TYR A 39 -11.85 -7.72 -1.61
CA TYR A 39 -10.91 -6.69 -2.09
C TYR A 39 -11.50 -5.29 -2.05
N VAL A 40 -12.74 -5.12 -2.53
CA VAL A 40 -13.40 -3.80 -2.58
C VAL A 40 -13.59 -3.24 -1.17
N GLN A 41 -14.03 -4.07 -0.23
CA GLN A 41 -14.24 -3.68 1.16
C GLN A 41 -12.91 -3.34 1.86
N VAL A 42 -11.90 -4.19 1.69
CA VAL A 42 -10.56 -3.99 2.26
C VAL A 42 -9.90 -2.74 1.69
N LYS A 43 -9.98 -2.53 0.37
CA LYS A 43 -9.46 -1.33 -0.29
C LYS A 43 -10.14 -0.09 0.29
N ARG A 44 -11.47 -0.10 0.38
CA ARG A 44 -12.26 1.00 0.91
C ARG A 44 -11.83 1.36 2.34
N GLN A 45 -11.77 0.38 3.24
CA GLN A 45 -11.36 0.62 4.63
C GLN A 45 -9.93 1.18 4.71
N PHE A 46 -9.02 0.66 3.90
CA PHE A 46 -7.65 1.16 3.82
C PHE A 46 -7.62 2.62 3.38
N THR A 47 -8.27 2.95 2.25
CA THR A 47 -8.31 4.31 1.71
C THR A 47 -9.06 5.30 2.58
N GLU A 48 -10.10 4.86 3.30
CA GLU A 48 -10.81 5.69 4.29
C GLU A 48 -9.90 6.07 5.47
N THR A 49 -8.96 5.19 5.83
CA THR A 49 -8.06 5.42 6.97
C THR A 49 -6.82 6.22 6.59
N ILE A 50 -6.20 5.92 5.45
CA ILE A 50 -4.92 6.51 5.07
C ILE A 50 -5.02 7.58 3.98
N GLY A 51 -6.17 7.71 3.33
CA GLY A 51 -6.38 8.57 2.17
C GLY A 51 -6.07 7.89 0.83
N GLU A 52 -6.89 8.19 -0.18
CA GLU A 52 -6.75 7.62 -1.53
C GLU A 52 -5.45 8.06 -2.22
N GLN A 53 -5.10 9.35 -2.14
CA GLN A 53 -3.87 9.89 -2.74
C GLN A 53 -2.61 9.25 -2.13
N ARG A 54 -2.63 8.99 -0.82
CA ARG A 54 -1.54 8.31 -0.11
C ARG A 54 -1.46 6.84 -0.50
N TYR A 55 -2.61 6.16 -0.60
CA TYR A 55 -2.67 4.78 -1.09
C TYR A 55 -2.05 4.62 -2.48
N GLU A 56 -2.39 5.48 -3.43
CA GLU A 56 -1.83 5.42 -4.79
C GLU A 56 -0.32 5.63 -4.80
N ALA A 57 0.18 6.60 -4.01
CA ALA A 57 1.60 6.83 -3.85
C ALA A 57 2.32 5.61 -3.27
N LEU A 58 1.78 5.02 -2.19
CA LEU A 58 2.33 3.81 -1.58
C LEU A 58 2.37 2.64 -2.57
N LEU A 59 1.30 2.45 -3.36
CA LEU A 59 1.23 1.39 -4.37
C LEU A 59 2.29 1.57 -5.47
N ALA A 60 2.48 2.81 -5.94
CA ALA A 60 3.50 3.13 -6.94
C ALA A 60 4.92 2.88 -6.41
N ILE A 61 5.20 3.29 -5.17
CA ILE A 61 6.50 3.06 -4.50
C ILE A 61 6.76 1.56 -4.36
N TYR A 62 5.78 0.80 -3.89
CA TYR A 62 5.91 -0.65 -3.68
C TYR A 62 6.21 -1.40 -4.99
N LYS A 63 5.52 -1.05 -6.09
CA LYS A 63 5.81 -1.62 -7.42
C LYS A 63 7.21 -1.27 -7.90
N ALA A 64 7.62 -0.01 -7.76
CA ALA A 64 8.96 0.42 -8.13
C ALA A 64 10.04 -0.33 -7.31
N GLN A 65 9.79 -0.62 -6.04
CA GLN A 65 10.68 -1.43 -5.21
C GLN A 65 10.80 -2.87 -5.70
N GLN A 66 9.68 -3.51 -6.07
CA GLN A 66 9.70 -4.87 -6.63
C GLN A 66 10.42 -4.93 -7.98
N GLU A 67 10.31 -3.89 -8.79
CA GLU A 67 10.95 -3.79 -10.10
C GLU A 67 12.41 -3.29 -10.02
N GLY A 68 12.92 -2.95 -8.83
CA GLY A 68 14.25 -2.36 -8.65
C GLY A 68 14.41 -0.97 -9.29
N ARG A 69 13.30 -0.24 -9.48
CA ARG A 69 13.26 1.06 -10.14
C ARG A 69 13.42 2.21 -9.14
N PRO A 70 14.04 3.32 -9.56
CA PRO A 70 14.10 4.52 -8.72
C PRO A 70 12.71 5.09 -8.52
N VAL A 71 12.43 5.52 -7.29
CA VAL A 71 11.18 6.16 -6.89
C VAL A 71 11.34 7.67 -6.95
N ALA A 72 10.38 8.36 -7.58
CA ALA A 72 10.40 9.82 -7.62
C ALA A 72 10.19 10.43 -6.21
N ALA A 73 10.97 11.45 -5.86
CA ALA A 73 10.85 12.14 -4.57
C ALA A 73 9.47 12.79 -4.32
N ALA A 74 8.72 13.09 -5.39
CA ALA A 74 7.34 13.56 -5.28
C ALA A 74 6.40 12.46 -4.74
N LEU A 75 6.57 11.21 -5.18
CA LEU A 75 5.77 10.07 -4.71
C LEU A 75 6.07 9.75 -3.25
N LEU A 76 7.34 9.81 -2.83
CA LEU A 76 7.72 9.64 -1.42
C LEU A 76 7.05 10.67 -0.53
N ARG A 77 7.11 11.95 -0.91
CA ARG A 77 6.42 13.02 -0.18
C ARG A 77 4.91 12.81 -0.10
N GLN A 78 4.29 12.36 -1.20
CA GLN A 78 2.86 12.08 -1.23
C GLN A 78 2.47 10.88 -0.37
N ALA A 79 3.35 9.88 -0.23
CA ALA A 79 3.14 8.75 0.68
C ALA A 79 3.31 9.10 2.16
N GLU A 80 4.10 10.12 2.47
CA GLU A 80 4.30 10.66 3.83
C GLU A 80 3.22 11.66 4.22
N SER A 81 2.65 12.37 3.23
CA SER A 81 1.57 13.32 3.42
C SER A 81 0.24 12.57 3.57
N GLY A 82 -0.08 12.18 4.79
CA GLY A 82 -1.43 11.73 5.16
C GLY A 82 -2.36 12.92 5.36
N SER A 83 -3.57 12.85 4.80
CA SER A 83 -4.66 13.80 5.06
C SER A 83 -5.13 13.71 6.51
#